data_AF-A0AAW8KWP1-F1
#
_entry.id   AF-A0AAW8KWP1-F1
#
_cell.length_a   1.000
_cell.length_b   1.000
_cell.length_c   1.000
_cell.angle_alpha   90.00
_cell.angle_beta   90.00
_cell.angle_gamma   90.00
#
_symmetry.space_group_name_H-M   'P 1'
#
loop_
_entity.id
_entity.type
_entity.pdbx_description
1 polymer ?
#
loop_
_entity_poly.entity_id
_entity_poly.type
_entity_poly.pdbx_seq_one_letter_code
_entity_poly.pdbx_strand_id
1 'polypeptide(L)' 'QDGIIDETGYVLNDETVECLIKQALSHAEAGAEVIAPSDMMDGRIGAIRQALEANGHIYTNIMAYSAKYA' A
#
# COMPACT_ATOMS: atom_id res chain seq x y z
N GLN A 1 -5.79 12.10 -7.30
CA GLN A 1 -4.86 11.02 -7.70
C GLN A 1 -4.72 10.10 -6.52
N ASP A 2 -4.45 8.82 -6.75
CA ASP A 2 -4.35 7.81 -5.67
C ASP A 2 -2.99 7.85 -4.95
N GLY A 3 -2.13 8.82 -5.29
CA GLY A 3 -0.79 8.99 -4.73
C GLY A 3 -0.33 10.45 -4.66
N ILE A 4 0.92 10.64 -4.25
CA ILE A 4 1.60 11.93 -4.11
C ILE A 4 1.94 12.48 -5.49
N ILE A 5 1.75 13.77 -5.69
CA ILE A 5 1.92 14.44 -6.99
C ILE A 5 3.12 15.40 -6.92
N ASP A 6 3.94 15.42 -7.96
CA ASP A 6 5.02 16.40 -8.12
C ASP A 6 4.54 17.73 -8.73
N GLU A 7 5.47 18.68 -8.91
CA GLU A 7 5.17 19.99 -9.50
C GLU A 7 4.68 19.93 -10.95
N THR A 8 4.90 18.82 -11.65
CA THR A 8 4.47 18.60 -13.04
C THR A 8 3.10 17.93 -13.15
N GLY A 9 2.52 17.50 -12.03
CA GLY A 9 1.25 16.77 -12.02
C GLY A 9 1.41 15.25 -12.13
N TYR A 10 2.64 14.72 -12.08
CA TYR A 10 2.93 13.29 -12.16
C TYR A 10 2.80 12.62 -10.78
N VAL A 11 2.26 11.40 -10.74
CA VAL A 11 2.12 10.63 -9.49
C VAL A 11 3.42 9.90 -9.20
N LEU A 12 4.06 10.29 -8.10
CA LEU A 12 5.33 9.75 -7.64
C LEU A 12 5.15 8.35 -7.06
N ASN A 13 5.72 7.34 -7.70
CA ASN A 13 5.49 5.93 -7.34
C ASN A 13 6.03 5.60 -5.94
N ASP A 14 7.32 5.82 -5.70
CA ASP A 14 8.01 5.30 -4.51
C ASP A 14 7.58 6.07 -3.25
N GLU A 15 7.45 7.39 -3.36
CA GLU A 15 6.95 8.26 -2.30
C GLU A 15 5.51 7.90 -1.92
N THR A 16 4.67 7.54 -2.92
CA THR A 16 3.33 7.03 -2.64
C THR A 16 3.39 5.69 -1.91
N VAL A 17 4.25 4.76 -2.35
CA VAL A 17 4.44 3.46 -1.69
C VAL A 17 4.85 3.61 -0.23
N GLU A 18 5.72 4.56 0.10
CA GLU A 18 6.10 4.84 1.50
C GLU A 18 4.89 5.25 2.36
N CYS A 19 3.99 6.07 1.83
CA CYS A 19 2.74 6.42 2.50
C CYS A 19 1.78 5.24 2.63
N LEU A 20 1.65 4.42 1.58
CA LEU A 20 0.78 3.23 1.59
C LEU A 20 1.24 2.19 2.62
N ILE A 21 2.55 2.05 2.84
CA ILE A 21 3.10 1.20 3.91
C ILE A 21 2.60 1.66 5.28
N LYS A 22 2.72 2.97 5.58
CA LYS A 22 2.25 3.54 6.86
C LYS A 22 0.76 3.34 7.06
N GLN A 23 -0.02 3.51 5.99
CA GLN A 23 -1.46 3.27 6.01
C GLN A 23 -1.80 1.79 6.28
N ALA A 24 -1.14 0.86 5.59
CA ALA A 24 -1.36 -0.56 5.78
C ALA A 24 -1.04 -1.03 7.21
N LEU A 25 0.06 -0.53 7.79
CA LEU A 25 0.42 -0.78 9.18
C LEU A 25 -0.63 -0.24 10.15
N SER A 26 -1.06 1.02 9.97
CA SER A 26 -2.09 1.60 10.82
C SER A 26 -3.41 0.80 10.81
N HIS A 27 -3.82 0.29 9.66
CA HIS A 27 -5.00 -0.58 9.57
C HIS A 27 -4.78 -1.94 10.25
N ALA A 28 -3.59 -2.54 10.10
CA ALA A 28 -3.26 -3.80 10.75
C ALA A 28 -3.18 -3.65 12.29
N GLU A 29 -2.61 -2.55 12.78
CA GLU A 29 -2.60 -2.16 14.20
C GLU A 29 -4.01 -1.96 14.75
N ALA A 30 -4.92 -1.42 13.93
CA ALA A 30 -6.33 -1.27 14.27
C ALA A 30 -7.13 -2.59 14.24
N GLY A 31 -6.50 -3.70 13.83
CA GLY A 31 -7.09 -5.04 13.85
C GLY A 31 -7.72 -5.50 12.54
N ALA A 32 -7.48 -4.83 11.41
CA ALA A 32 -7.98 -5.29 10.11
C ALA A 32 -7.36 -6.65 9.71
N GLU A 33 -8.19 -7.64 9.37
CA GLU A 33 -7.69 -8.94 8.90
C GLU A 33 -7.24 -8.93 7.44
N VAL A 34 -7.75 -7.99 6.64
CA VAL A 34 -7.45 -7.86 5.21
C VAL A 34 -7.17 -6.41 4.85
N ILE A 35 -6.01 -6.16 4.25
CA ILE A 35 -5.66 -4.89 3.61
C ILE A 35 -5.89 -5.01 2.11
N ALA A 36 -6.54 -4.04 1.49
CA ALA A 36 -6.89 -4.10 0.07
C ALA A 36 -6.37 -2.88 -0.71
N PRO A 37 -5.06 -2.83 -1.06
CA PRO A 37 -4.46 -1.68 -1.75
C PRO A 37 -5.05 -1.52 -3.16
N SER A 38 -5.66 -0.36 -3.41
CA SER A 38 -6.36 -0.03 -4.67
C SER A 38 -5.67 1.06 -5.50
N ASP A 39 -4.46 1.45 -5.10
CA ASP A 39 -3.68 2.62 -5.57
C ASP A 39 -3.01 2.44 -6.95
N MET A 40 -2.81 1.19 -7.39
CA MET A 40 -2.15 0.83 -8.65
C MET A 40 -0.67 1.24 -8.78
N MET A 41 0.04 1.54 -7.69
CA MET A 41 1.48 1.78 -7.74
C MET A 41 2.26 0.48 -8.06
N ASP A 42 3.42 0.62 -8.69
CA ASP A 42 4.31 -0.50 -8.95
C ASP A 42 5.00 -0.94 -7.66
N GLY A 43 5.15 -2.26 -7.46
CA GLY A 43 5.87 -2.81 -6.31
C GLY A 43 5.17 -2.74 -4.95
N ARG A 44 4.06 -1.96 -4.79
CA ARG A 44 3.44 -1.73 -3.46
C ARG A 44 3.08 -3.00 -2.69
N ILE A 45 2.64 -4.07 -3.37
CA ILE A 45 2.23 -5.31 -2.70
C ILE A 45 3.40 -5.96 -1.97
N GLY A 46 4.58 -5.99 -2.61
CA GLY A 46 5.79 -6.54 -2.00
C GLY A 46 6.27 -5.68 -0.83
N ALA A 47 6.24 -4.35 -0.99
CA ALA A 47 6.66 -3.42 0.04
C ALA A 47 5.74 -3.46 1.28
N ILE A 48 4.42 -3.45 1.07
CA ILE A 48 3.42 -3.61 2.14
C ILE A 48 3.59 -4.96 2.85
N ARG A 49 3.78 -6.05 2.09
CA ARG A 49 4.05 -7.37 2.69
C ARG A 49 5.28 -7.34 3.58
N GLN A 50 6.42 -6.84 3.09
CA GLN A 50 7.65 -6.77 3.88
C GLN A 50 7.46 -5.98 5.18
N ALA A 51 6.74 -4.86 5.12
CA ALA A 51 6.44 -4.06 6.31
C ALA A 51 5.54 -4.78 7.31
N LEU A 52 4.49 -5.46 6.85
CA LEU A 52 3.60 -6.26 7.72
C LEU A 52 4.37 -7.38 8.42
N GLU A 53 5.23 -8.12 7.70
CA GLU A 53 6.07 -9.18 8.29
C GLU A 53 7.02 -8.60 9.35
N ALA A 54 7.70 -7.48 9.03
CA ALA A 54 8.66 -6.85 9.92
C ALA A 54 8.02 -6.33 11.23
N ASN A 55 6.73 -6.01 11.21
CA ASN A 55 5.96 -5.54 12.38
C ASN A 55 5.11 -6.64 13.03
N GLY A 56 5.28 -7.90 12.64
CA GLY A 56 4.59 -9.05 13.26
C GLY A 56 3.14 -9.27 12.81
N HIS A 57 2.66 -8.55 11.80
CA HIS A 57 1.34 -8.70 11.20
C HIS A 57 1.30 -9.83 10.14
N ILE A 58 1.87 -10.98 10.47
CA ILE A 58 2.12 -12.09 9.52
C ILE A 58 0.83 -12.72 8.95
N TYR A 59 -0.27 -12.64 9.69
CA TYR A 59 -1.57 -13.21 9.29
C TYR A 59 -2.49 -12.22 8.57
N THR A 60 -2.11 -10.94 8.51
CA THR A 60 -2.90 -9.93 7.81
C THR A 60 -2.82 -10.19 6.31
N ASN A 61 -3.97 -10.44 5.67
CA ASN A 61 -4.05 -10.76 4.26
C ASN A 61 -3.93 -9.50 3.40
N ILE A 62 -3.46 -9.66 2.16
CA ILE A 62 -3.46 -8.60 1.16
C ILE A 62 -4.37 -8.99 0.00
N MET A 63 -5.45 -8.24 -0.21
CA MET A 63 -6.32 -8.35 -1.39
C MET A 63 -5.87 -7.32 -2.43
N ALA A 64 -4.97 -7.72 -3.32
CA ALA A 64 -4.43 -6.82 -4.33
C ALA A 64 -5.48 -6.48 -5.40
N TYR A 65 -5.70 -5.19 -5.64
CA TYR A 65 -6.32 -4.73 -6.89
C TYR A 65 -5.29 -4.83 -8.00
N SER A 66 -5.08 -6.03 -8.54
CA SER A 66 -4.05 -6.30 -9.54
C SER A 66 -4.41 -5.74 -10.92
N ALA A 67 -5.70 -5.69 -11.25
CA ALA A 67 -6.22 -5.18 -12.51
C ALA A 67 -7.39 -4.22 -12.24
N LYS A 68 -7.07 -2.96 -11.94
CA LYS A 68 -8.03 -1.85 -11.83
C LYS A 68 -7.93 -1.02 -13.11
N TYR A 69 -9.04 -0.93 -13.85
CA TYR A 69 -9.12 -0.13 -15.08
C TYR A 69 -9.40 1.35 -14.77
N ALA A 70 -8.97 2.22 -15.69
CA ALA A 70 -9.10 3.68 -15.59
C ALA A 70 -10.53 4.16 -15.85
#